data_AF-A0A6M0QVA9-F1
#
_entry.id   AF-A0A6M0QVA9-F1
#
_cell.length_a   1.000
_cell.length_b   1.000
_cell.length_c   1.000
_cell.angle_alpha   90.00
_cell.angle_beta   90.00
_cell.angle_gamma   90.00
#
_symmetry.space_group_name_H-M   'P 1'
#
loop_
_entity.id
_entity.type
_entity.pdbx_description
1 polymer ?
#
loop_
_entity_poly.entity_id
_entity_poly.type
_entity_poly.pdbx_seq_one_letter_code
_entity_poly.pdbx_strand_id
1 'polypeptide(L)' 'MGYVFSTPAGLVALFAMAVEAAIAVILALSSGLSEMHKDLLVGFAVGFPALVLVLILRLLARTPAGEITAAEGS' A
#
# COMPACT_ATOMS: atom_id res chain seq x y z
N MET A 1 12.32 15.19 5.34
CA MET A 1 11.84 13.84 5.70
C MET A 1 10.59 13.87 6.58
N GLY A 2 10.50 14.72 7.62
CA GLY A 2 9.31 14.78 8.50
C GLY A 2 7.97 14.98 7.78
N TYR A 3 7.92 15.88 6.79
CA TYR A 3 6.68 16.21 6.04
C TYR A 3 6.05 15.03 5.27
N VAL A 4 6.87 14.08 4.79
CA VAL A 4 6.41 12.93 4.00
C VAL A 4 5.69 11.91 4.89
N PHE A 5 6.17 11.72 6.12
CA PHE A 5 5.57 10.80 7.08
C PHE A 5 4.48 11.44 7.94
N SER A 6 4.35 12.77 7.91
CA SER A 6 3.42 13.52 8.76
C SER A 6 2.15 13.99 8.05
N THR A 7 1.98 13.71 6.76
CA THR A 7 0.81 14.13 5.99
C THR A 7 0.20 12.95 5.21
N PRO A 8 -1.14 12.85 5.09
CA PRO A 8 -1.78 11.81 4.28
C PRO A 8 -1.27 11.81 2.83
N ALA A 9 -1.08 12.99 2.24
CA ALA A 9 -0.54 13.13 0.89
C ALA A 9 0.90 12.60 0.77
N GLY A 10 1.75 12.84 1.78
CA GLY A 10 3.10 12.31 1.83
C GLY A 10 3.14 10.78 1.92
N LEU A 11 2.25 10.18 2.70
CA LEU A 11 2.13 8.72 2.82
C LEU A 11 1.65 8.07 1.51
N VAL A 12 0.70 8.71 0.80
CA VAL A 12 0.26 8.24 -0.52
C VAL A 12 1.39 8.32 -1.54
N ALA A 13 2.18 9.41 -1.54
CA ALA A 13 3.34 9.53 -2.41
C ALA A 13 4.40 8.47 -2.11
N LEU A 14 4.69 8.21 -0.84
CA LEU A 14 5.62 7.15 -0.41
C LEU A 14 5.15 5.77 -0.88
N PHE A 15 3.85 5.48 -0.74
CA PHE A 15 3.24 4.25 -1.22
C PHE A 15 3.40 4.09 -2.75
N ALA A 16 3.12 5.13 -3.52
CA ALA A 16 3.28 5.11 -4.98
C ALA A 16 4.74 4.84 -5.39
N MET A 17 5.71 5.50 -4.74
CA MET A 17 7.13 5.29 -5.00
C MET A 17 7.58 3.86 -4.66
N ALA A 18 7.05 3.29 -3.56
CA ALA A 18 7.34 1.91 -3.18
C ALA A 18 6.78 0.90 -4.18
N VAL A 19 5.57 1.14 -4.69
CA VAL A 19 4.95 0.34 -5.75
C VAL A 19 5.79 0.40 -7.02
N GLU A 20 6.19 1.59 -7.46
CA GLU A 20 7.03 1.76 -8.66
C GLU A 20 8.39 1.05 -8.52
N ALA A 21 9.04 1.18 -7.37
CA ALA A 21 10.29 0.48 -7.08
C ALA A 21 10.13 -1.05 -7.13
N ALA A 22 9.02 -1.57 -6.59
CA ALA A 22 8.73 -3.01 -6.62
C ALA A 22 8.52 -3.52 -8.06
N ILE A 23 7.79 -2.77 -8.90
CA ILE A 23 7.62 -3.09 -10.33
C ILE A 23 8.97 -3.13 -11.03
N ALA A 24 9.81 -2.12 -10.83
CA ALA A 24 11.13 -2.04 -11.44
C ALA A 24 12.01 -3.23 -11.06
N VAL A 25 12.00 -3.64 -9.79
CA VAL A 25 12.75 -4.82 -9.29
C VAL A 25 12.21 -6.11 -9.92
N ILE A 26 10.89 -6.30 -9.98
CA ILE A 26 10.27 -7.48 -10.61
C ILE A 26 10.72 -7.58 -12.07
N LEU A 27 10.62 -6.49 -12.83
CA LEU A 27 10.98 -6.48 -14.25
C LEU A 27 12.48 -6.72 -14.46
N ALA A 28 13.35 -6.14 -13.63
CA ALA A 28 14.80 -6.30 -13.71
C ALA A 28 15.26 -7.73 -13.40
N LEU A 29 14.62 -8.43 -12.45
CA LEU A 29 15.01 -9.77 -12.04
C LEU A 29 14.30 -10.90 -12.82
N SER A 30 13.28 -10.58 -13.61
CA SER A 30 12.48 -11.55 -14.36
C SER A 30 13.02 -11.87 -15.75
N SER A 31 14.32 -11.70 -15.99
CA SER A 31 14.96 -12.04 -17.27
C SER A 31 14.91 -13.56 -17.49
N GLY A 32 13.98 -14.02 -18.32
CA GLY A 32 13.73 -15.44 -18.58
C GLY A 32 12.28 -15.88 -18.33
N LEU A 33 11.47 -15.05 -17.68
CA LEU A 33 10.03 -15.26 -17.59
C LEU A 33 9.31 -14.78 -18.85
N SER A 34 8.26 -15.51 -19.25
CA SER A 34 7.32 -15.03 -20.26
C SER A 34 6.59 -13.78 -19.78
N GLU A 35 6.07 -12.99 -20.73
CA GLU A 35 5.35 -11.73 -20.43
C GLU A 35 4.17 -11.97 -19.48
N MET A 36 3.39 -13.03 -19.71
CA MET A 36 2.27 -13.40 -18.85
C MET A 36 2.67 -13.59 -17.37
N HIS A 37 3.83 -14.20 -17.10
CA HIS A 37 4.29 -14.38 -15.72
C HIS A 37 4.71 -13.04 -15.09
N LYS A 38 5.33 -12.15 -15.87
CA LYS A 38 5.70 -10.80 -15.40
C LYS A 38 4.46 -9.97 -15.09
N ASP A 39 3.46 -10.02 -15.96
CA ASP A 39 2.19 -9.31 -15.78
C ASP A 39 1.46 -9.81 -14.53
N LEU A 40 1.48 -11.11 -14.27
CA LEU A 40 0.89 -11.69 -13.06
C LEU A 40 1.65 -11.26 -11.80
N LEU A 41 2.99 -11.28 -11.83
CA LEU A 41 3.82 -10.85 -10.70
C LEU A 41 3.65 -9.36 -10.40
N VAL A 42 3.67 -8.51 -11.42
CA VAL A 42 3.42 -7.07 -11.30
C VAL A 42 1.99 -6.83 -10.81
N GLY A 43 1.00 -7.47 -11.43
CA GLY A 43 -0.41 -7.35 -11.05
C GLY A 43 -0.66 -7.74 -9.59
N PHE A 44 -0.03 -8.82 -9.11
CA PHE A 44 -0.11 -9.23 -7.71
C PHE A 44 0.63 -8.24 -6.78
N ALA A 45 1.86 -7.86 -7.12
CA ALA A 45 2.68 -6.96 -6.31
C ALA A 45 2.07 -5.56 -6.14
N VAL A 46 1.28 -5.10 -7.11
CA VAL A 46 0.54 -3.83 -7.03
C VAL A 46 -0.85 -4.03 -6.44
N GLY A 47 -1.58 -5.02 -6.95
CA GLY A 47 -2.99 -5.24 -6.63
C GLY A 47 -3.23 -5.68 -5.19
N PHE A 48 -2.40 -6.57 -4.65
CA PHE A 48 -2.56 -7.05 -3.28
C PHE A 48 -2.37 -5.92 -2.23
N PRO A 49 -1.28 -5.13 -2.26
CA PRO A 49 -1.13 -3.99 -1.34
C PRO A 49 -2.24 -2.95 -1.49
N ALA A 50 -2.69 -2.67 -2.72
CA ALA A 50 -3.79 -1.74 -2.95
C ALA A 50 -5.11 -2.26 -2.33
N LEU A 51 -5.43 -3.55 -2.48
CA LEU A 51 -6.60 -4.18 -1.87
C LEU A 51 -6.52 -4.17 -0.34
N VAL A 52 -5.35 -4.46 0.24
CA VAL A 52 -5.12 -4.39 1.68
C VAL A 52 -5.32 -2.96 2.18
N LEU A 53 -4.79 -1.96 1.48
CA LEU A 53 -5.00 -0.54 1.83
C LEU A 53 -6.48 -0.18 1.80
N VAL A 54 -7.21 -0.55 0.75
CA VAL A 54 -8.67 -0.30 0.65
C VAL A 54 -9.43 -1.00 1.79
N LEU A 55 -9.05 -2.23 2.14
CA LEU A 55 -9.68 -2.97 3.23
C LEU A 55 -9.43 -2.27 4.57
N ILE A 56 -8.19 -1.88 4.87
CA ILE A 56 -7.83 -1.15 6.09
C ILE A 56 -8.63 0.16 6.17
N LEU A 57 -8.68 0.92 5.09
CA LEU A 57 -9.45 2.18 5.02
C LEU A 57 -10.95 1.92 5.24
N ARG A 58 -11.50 0.86 4.67
CA ARG A 58 -12.90 0.46 4.86
C ARG A 58 -13.20 0.02 6.29
N LEU A 59 -12.28 -0.69 6.94
CA LEU A 59 -12.42 -1.10 8.34
C LEU A 59 -12.33 0.12 9.26
N LEU A 60 -11.35 1.01 9.04
CA LEU A 60 -11.17 2.23 9.81
C LEU A 60 -12.36 3.18 9.68
N ALA A 61 -12.93 3.32 8.48
CA ALA A 61 -14.13 4.12 8.24
C ALA A 61 -15.41 3.56 8.89
N ARG A 62 -15.39 2.30 9.34
CA ARG A 62 -16.49 1.65 10.06
C ARG A 62 -16.33 1.68 11.58
N THR A 63 -15.16 2.05 12.10
CA THR A 63 -14.96 2.26 13.53
C THR A 63 -15.63 3.58 13.95
N PRO A 64 -16.65 3.57 14.83
CA PRO A 64 -17.24 4.81 15.32
C PRO A 64 -16.18 5.57 16.14
N ALA A 65 -16.05 6.86 15.87
CA ALA A 65 -15.06 7.76 16.50
C ALA A 65 -15.12 7.85 18.04
N GLY A 66 -16.09 7.18 18.69
CA GLY A 66 -16.27 7.16 20.14
C GLY A 66 -15.61 5.99 20.87
N GLU A 67 -15.05 5.00 20.18
CA GLU A 67 -14.45 3.82 20.85
C GLU A 67 -12.95 3.99 21.12
N ILE A 68 -12.25 4.79 20.32
CA ILE A 68 -10.81 5.07 20.49
C ILE A 68 -10.56 6.01 21.69
N THR A 69 -11.44 6.99 21.91
CA THR A 69 -11.36 7.92 23.05
C THR A 69 -11.82 7.30 24.38
N ALA A 70 -12.66 6.27 24.35
CA ALA A 70 -13.08 5.55 25.56
C ALA A 70 -11.97 4.63 26.12
N ALA A 71 -11.03 4.19 25.29
CA ALA A 71 -9.93 3.31 25.68
C ALA A 71 -8.71 4.05 26.27
N GLU A 72 -8.58 5.37 26.05
CA GLU A 72 -7.51 6.20 26.63
C GLU A 72 -7.86 6.76 28.02
N GLY A 73 -9.10 6.53 28.49
CA GLY A 73 -9.63 7.09 29.74
C GLY A 73 -9.90 6.09 30.86
N SER A 74 -9.47 4.83 30.75
CA SER A 74 -9.63 3.79 31.79
C SER A 74 -8.31 3.33 32.40
#